data_AF-A0A132CI33-F1
#
_entry.id   AF-A0A132CI33-F1
#
_cell.length_a   1.000
_cell.length_b   1.000
_cell.length_c   1.000
_cell.angle_alpha   90.00
_cell.angle_beta   90.00
_cell.angle_gamma   90.00
#
_symmetry.space_group_name_H-M   'P 1'
#
loop_
_entity.id
_entity.type
_entity.pdbx_description
1 polymer ?
#
loop_
_entity_poly.entity_id
_entity_poly.type
_entity_poly.pdbx_seq_one_letter_code
_entity_poly.pdbx_strand_id
1 'polypeptide(L)'
;MPEAFHFLLMPGFSALGFMSAVEPLRVANRFRPSLYRWRIVSGDGAPVVASNGISLNVDAAFAQVEHAHTIFVIAGFDPLACYTRALGDWLKREYRRGATLGGIDTGSFVLAEAGLFDASHALTLHWEALAAFQERYAHLKTTQELFEIDERRITCAGGTASIDMMLDLIGRRHGPDLAATISEQFVLSRIRQRSDRQRLEIAARYGVHNRKLIQVIGTMEHHMESPLPSDTLAQEVGVTRRQLERLFSSILDDTPTRFYLRLRLDRARELLQQTDMTVAAICAACGFESPSHFSRTYRAQFGISPRNDRHALR
;
A
#
# COMPACT_ATOMS: atom_id res chain seq x y z
N MET A 1 13.18 -21.04 22.68
CA MET A 1 11.72 -20.78 22.75
C MET A 1 11.27 -20.21 21.41
N PRO A 2 10.05 -20.51 20.93
CA PRO A 2 9.53 -19.95 19.69
C PRO A 2 9.47 -18.42 19.78
N GLU A 3 9.89 -17.73 18.72
CA GLU A 3 9.71 -16.29 18.61
C GLU A 3 8.22 -15.95 18.45
N ALA A 4 7.74 -14.95 19.19
CA ALA A 4 6.32 -14.62 19.28
C ALA A 4 5.96 -13.31 18.56
N PHE A 5 5.07 -13.41 17.58
CA PHE A 5 4.47 -12.29 16.87
C PHE A 5 3.04 -12.02 17.37
N HIS A 6 2.65 -10.76 17.43
CA HIS A 6 1.27 -10.34 17.66
C HIS A 6 0.81 -9.50 16.47
N PHE A 7 -0.28 -9.90 15.83
CA PHE A 7 -0.86 -9.18 14.70
C PHE A 7 -2.11 -8.46 15.18
N LEU A 8 -2.00 -7.14 15.38
CA LEU A 8 -3.13 -6.29 15.72
C LEU A 8 -3.89 -5.93 14.45
N LEU A 9 -5.10 -6.46 14.33
CA LEU A 9 -5.99 -6.20 13.20
C LEU A 9 -6.86 -4.97 13.50
N MET A 10 -6.74 -3.94 12.67
CA MET A 10 -7.66 -2.81 12.67
C MET A 10 -8.90 -3.14 11.82
N PRO A 11 -10.10 -2.61 12.13
CA PRO A 11 -11.26 -2.77 11.25
C PRO A 11 -10.96 -2.35 9.81
N GLY A 12 -11.36 -3.18 8.84
CA GLY A 12 -11.06 -2.96 7.43
C GLY A 12 -9.60 -3.25 7.04
N PHE A 13 -8.83 -3.98 7.84
CA PHE A 13 -7.44 -4.33 7.53
C PHE A 13 -7.28 -5.05 6.17
N SER A 14 -6.08 -4.93 5.59
CA SER A 14 -5.68 -5.65 4.40
C SER A 14 -5.48 -7.16 4.68
N ALA A 15 -6.46 -7.98 4.29
CA ALA A 15 -6.38 -9.45 4.44
C ALA A 15 -5.13 -10.03 3.75
N LEU A 16 -4.81 -9.54 2.54
CA LEU A 16 -3.63 -9.98 1.82
C LEU A 16 -2.34 -9.62 2.56
N GLY A 17 -2.23 -8.40 3.10
CA GLY A 17 -1.09 -7.97 3.91
C GLY A 17 -0.90 -8.84 5.15
N PHE A 18 -1.99 -9.13 5.86
CA PHE A 18 -1.96 -10.02 7.02
C PHE A 18 -1.52 -11.45 6.68
N MET A 19 -2.18 -12.10 5.72
CA MET A 19 -1.84 -13.47 5.33
C MET A 19 -0.41 -13.56 4.82
N SER A 20 0.04 -12.56 4.04
CA SER A 20 1.40 -12.44 3.55
C SER A 20 2.45 -12.32 4.66
N ALA A 21 2.08 -11.81 5.84
CA ALA A 21 2.99 -11.73 6.98
C ALA A 21 3.01 -13.03 7.82
N VAL A 22 1.86 -13.72 7.94
CA VAL A 22 1.73 -14.95 8.73
C VAL A 22 2.28 -16.17 8.00
N GLU A 23 1.99 -16.31 6.71
CA GLU A 23 2.30 -17.51 5.95
C GLU A 23 3.81 -17.85 5.94
N PRO A 24 4.76 -16.90 5.81
CA PRO A 24 6.18 -17.19 5.91
C PRO A 24 6.57 -17.84 7.25
N LEU A 25 5.96 -17.40 8.37
CA LEU A 25 6.18 -17.98 9.70
C LEU A 25 5.63 -19.41 9.78
N ARG A 26 4.42 -19.63 9.23
CA ARG A 26 3.78 -20.96 9.19
C ARG A 26 4.61 -21.95 8.37
N VAL A 27 5.10 -21.53 7.21
CA VAL A 27 5.93 -22.37 6.34
C VAL A 27 7.31 -22.60 6.96
N ALA A 28 7.92 -21.60 7.60
CA ALA A 28 9.16 -21.79 8.36
C ALA A 28 9.01 -22.90 9.42
N ASN A 29 7.88 -22.92 10.14
CA ASN A 29 7.57 -23.95 11.12
C ASN A 29 7.44 -25.37 10.53
N ARG A 30 7.11 -25.50 9.24
CA ARG A 30 7.08 -26.80 8.55
C ARG A 30 8.48 -27.39 8.38
N PHE A 31 9.49 -26.54 8.17
CA PHE A 31 10.88 -26.95 8.00
C PHE A 31 11.66 -26.99 9.32
N ARG A 32 11.29 -26.14 10.28
CA ARG A 32 11.88 -26.07 11.63
C ARG A 32 10.75 -25.94 12.66
N PRO A 33 10.28 -27.05 13.25
CA PRO A 33 9.17 -27.03 14.19
C PRO A 33 9.39 -26.06 15.36
N SER A 34 8.32 -25.35 15.74
CA SER A 34 8.31 -24.43 16.88
C SER A 34 9.34 -23.29 16.80
N LEU A 35 9.68 -22.83 15.59
CA LEU A 35 10.52 -21.65 15.39
C LEU A 35 9.74 -20.37 15.74
N TYR A 36 8.47 -20.33 15.32
CA TYR A 36 7.58 -19.19 15.48
C TYR A 36 6.26 -19.57 16.14
N ARG A 37 5.69 -18.62 16.86
CA ARG A 37 4.30 -18.60 17.32
C ARG A 37 3.72 -17.23 17.02
N TRP A 38 2.41 -17.15 16.77
CA TRP A 38 1.75 -15.87 16.62
C TRP A 38 0.41 -15.85 17.33
N ARG A 39 -0.05 -14.65 17.65
CA ARG A 39 -1.42 -14.37 18.12
C ARG A 39 -2.03 -13.26 17.29
N ILE A 40 -3.31 -13.39 17.00
CA ILE A 40 -4.13 -12.37 16.35
C ILE A 40 -4.84 -11.60 17.47
N VAL A 41 -4.76 -10.27 17.44
CA VAL A 41 -5.37 -9.42 18.45
C VAL A 41 -6.22 -8.33 17.80
N SER A 42 -7.27 -7.88 18.48
CA SER A 42 -8.11 -6.76 18.04
C SER A 42 -8.30 -5.72 19.14
N GLY A 43 -9.06 -4.67 18.84
CA GLY A 43 -9.42 -3.61 19.79
C GLY A 43 -10.05 -4.15 21.07
N ASP A 44 -11.04 -5.03 20.92
CA ASP A 44 -11.95 -5.51 21.96
C ASP A 44 -11.93 -7.04 22.13
N GLY A 45 -11.16 -7.76 21.31
CA GLY A 45 -11.12 -9.21 21.28
C GLY A 45 -12.24 -9.84 20.45
N ALA A 46 -13.08 -9.04 19.80
CA ALA A 46 -14.08 -9.52 18.85
C ALA A 46 -13.46 -9.78 17.46
N PRO A 47 -14.14 -10.58 16.61
CA PRO A 47 -13.72 -10.79 15.23
C PRO A 47 -13.63 -9.49 14.43
N VAL A 48 -12.67 -9.42 13.51
CA VAL A 48 -12.41 -8.22 12.70
C VAL A 48 -12.69 -8.53 11.24
N VAL A 49 -13.50 -7.67 10.60
CA VAL A 49 -13.79 -7.76 9.17
C VAL A 49 -12.69 -7.05 8.37
N ALA A 50 -12.08 -7.76 7.44
CA ALA A 50 -11.09 -7.23 6.50
C ALA A 50 -11.75 -6.41 5.38
N SER A 51 -10.95 -5.63 4.64
CA SER A 51 -11.43 -4.82 3.51
C SER A 51 -12.07 -5.63 2.37
N ASN A 52 -11.78 -6.93 2.27
CA ASN A 52 -12.39 -7.84 1.30
C ASN A 52 -13.66 -8.55 1.82
N GLY A 53 -14.19 -8.16 2.99
CA GLY A 53 -15.40 -8.70 3.59
C GLY A 53 -15.23 -10.00 4.38
N ILE A 54 -14.01 -10.58 4.42
CA ILE A 54 -13.75 -11.77 5.24
C ILE A 54 -13.61 -11.37 6.71
N SER A 55 -14.34 -12.05 7.59
CA SER A 55 -14.21 -11.89 9.04
C SER A 55 -13.21 -12.89 9.61
N LEU A 56 -12.28 -12.42 10.44
CA LEU A 56 -11.31 -13.26 11.15
C LEU A 56 -11.56 -13.22 12.65
N ASN A 57 -11.65 -14.40 13.26
CA ASN A 57 -11.58 -14.54 14.72
C ASN A 57 -10.20 -14.13 15.22
N VAL A 58 -10.15 -13.61 16.44
CA VAL A 58 -8.91 -13.19 17.10
C VAL A 58 -8.74 -13.94 18.42
N ASP A 59 -7.51 -13.97 18.93
CA ASP A 59 -7.15 -14.71 20.15
C ASP A 59 -7.37 -13.91 21.44
N ALA A 60 -7.41 -12.57 21.35
CA ALA A 60 -7.54 -11.67 22.49
C ALA A 60 -7.79 -10.20 22.07
N ALA A 61 -8.25 -9.39 23.02
CA ALA A 61 -8.12 -7.94 22.95
C ALA A 61 -6.66 -7.53 23.19
N PHE A 62 -6.20 -6.42 22.60
CA PHE A 62 -4.83 -5.94 22.83
C PHE A 62 -4.54 -5.69 24.32
N ALA A 63 -5.54 -5.25 25.09
CA ALA A 63 -5.39 -4.97 26.51
C ALA A 63 -5.07 -6.22 27.36
N GLN A 64 -5.38 -7.42 26.84
CA GLN A 64 -5.12 -8.71 27.49
C GLN A 64 -3.75 -9.29 27.13
N VAL A 65 -2.98 -8.61 26.27
CA VAL A 65 -1.61 -9.01 25.93
C VAL A 65 -0.67 -8.61 27.06
N GLU A 66 -0.15 -9.60 27.80
CA GLU A 66 0.74 -9.36 28.94
C GLU A 66 2.16 -8.97 28.53
N HIS A 67 2.70 -9.64 27.50
CA HIS A 67 4.05 -9.43 26.99
C HIS A 67 4.13 -9.74 25.49
N ALA A 68 4.49 -8.75 24.67
CA ALA A 68 4.74 -8.93 23.23
C ALA A 68 6.20 -8.66 22.87
N HIS A 69 6.79 -9.53 22.05
CA HIS A 69 8.15 -9.32 21.51
C HIS A 69 8.12 -8.55 20.20
N THR A 70 7.21 -8.91 19.31
CA THR A 70 6.98 -8.20 18.05
C THR A 70 5.48 -7.99 17.85
N ILE A 71 5.07 -6.76 17.56
CA ILE A 71 3.69 -6.39 17.26
C ILE A 71 3.64 -5.79 15.86
N PHE A 72 2.84 -6.36 14.96
CA PHE A 72 2.48 -5.73 13.70
C PHE A 72 1.06 -5.20 13.77
N VAL A 73 0.89 -3.90 13.54
CA VAL A 73 -0.40 -3.25 13.31
C VAL A 73 -0.72 -3.35 11.83
N ILE A 74 -1.88 -3.92 11.52
CA ILE A 74 -2.34 -4.13 10.15
C ILE A 74 -3.63 -3.34 9.98
N ALA A 75 -3.61 -2.41 9.04
CA ALA A 75 -4.75 -1.56 8.73
C ALA A 75 -5.06 -1.59 7.23
N GLY A 76 -6.07 -0.82 6.83
CA GLY A 76 -6.52 -0.69 5.44
C GLY A 76 -6.93 0.74 5.13
N PHE A 77 -7.99 0.95 4.37
CA PHE A 77 -8.32 2.26 3.82
C PHE A 77 -8.56 3.37 4.86
N ASP A 78 -9.14 3.04 6.02
CA ASP A 78 -9.39 4.00 7.10
C ASP A 78 -8.67 3.60 8.40
N PRO A 79 -7.34 3.81 8.48
CA PRO A 79 -6.52 3.28 9.57
C PRO A 79 -6.79 3.92 10.93
N LEU A 80 -7.42 5.10 10.98
CA LEU A 80 -7.61 5.86 12.21
C LEU A 80 -9.05 5.89 12.70
N ALA A 81 -10.03 5.38 11.94
CA ALA A 81 -11.44 5.34 12.35
C ALA A 81 -11.67 4.74 13.76
N CYS A 82 -10.89 3.73 14.12
CA CYS A 82 -11.00 3.04 15.41
C CYS A 82 -9.77 3.26 16.30
N TYR A 83 -8.94 4.27 15.99
CA TYR A 83 -7.83 4.64 16.85
C TYR A 83 -8.34 5.23 18.17
N THR A 84 -7.75 4.80 19.29
CA THR A 84 -8.09 5.31 20.61
C THR A 84 -6.82 5.65 21.39
N ARG A 85 -6.96 6.54 22.38
CA ARG A 85 -5.85 6.84 23.31
C ARG A 85 -5.35 5.57 24.03
N ALA A 86 -6.27 4.69 24.41
CA ALA A 86 -5.94 3.42 25.05
C ALA A 86 -5.06 2.52 24.16
N LEU A 87 -5.36 2.45 22.86
CA LEU A 87 -4.53 1.74 21.89
C LEU A 87 -3.14 2.39 21.76
N GLY A 88 -3.07 3.71 21.59
CA GLY A 88 -1.79 4.41 21.50
C GLY A 88 -0.93 4.23 22.75
N ASP A 89 -1.51 4.32 23.94
CA ASP A 89 -0.82 4.11 25.22
C ASP A 89 -0.38 2.66 25.41
N TRP A 90 -1.17 1.69 24.93
CA TRP A 90 -0.77 0.29 24.89
C TRP A 90 0.48 0.07 24.01
N LEU A 91 0.46 0.55 22.76
CA LEU A 91 1.61 0.44 21.85
C LEU A 91 2.87 1.09 22.43
N LYS A 92 2.73 2.31 22.98
CA LYS A 92 3.83 3.01 23.67
C LYS A 92 4.37 2.22 24.85
N ARG A 93 3.50 1.59 25.65
CA ARG A 93 3.92 0.76 26.79
C ARG A 93 4.69 -0.46 26.32
N GLU A 94 4.21 -1.20 25.32
CA GLU A 94 4.89 -2.39 24.82
C GLU A 94 6.25 -2.02 24.18
N TYR A 95 6.34 -0.90 23.45
CA TYR A 95 7.63 -0.40 22.95
C TYR A 95 8.63 -0.10 24.07
N ARG A 96 8.19 0.54 25.16
CA ARG A 96 9.04 0.79 26.35
C ARG A 96 9.49 -0.50 27.03
N ARG A 97 8.68 -1.57 26.95
CA ARG A 97 9.01 -2.90 27.46
C ARG A 97 9.98 -3.69 26.57
N GLY A 98 10.36 -3.13 25.42
CA GLY A 98 11.33 -3.76 24.53
C GLY A 98 10.72 -4.35 23.26
N ALA A 99 9.41 -4.25 23.06
CA ALA A 99 8.77 -4.79 21.86
C ALA A 99 9.28 -4.08 20.59
N THR A 100 9.48 -4.86 19.53
CA THR A 100 9.57 -4.35 18.17
C THR A 100 8.17 -4.06 17.66
N LEU A 101 7.94 -2.87 17.14
CA LEU A 101 6.66 -2.48 16.56
C LEU A 101 6.76 -2.41 15.05
N GLY A 102 5.71 -2.81 14.35
CA GLY A 102 5.65 -2.61 12.92
C GLY A 102 4.28 -2.31 12.36
N GLY A 103 4.28 -1.64 11.21
CA GLY A 103 3.08 -1.26 10.47
C GLY A 103 3.08 -1.94 9.12
N ILE A 104 1.98 -2.61 8.76
CA ILE A 104 1.78 -3.19 7.44
C ILE A 104 0.65 -2.44 6.76
N ASP A 105 0.83 -2.14 5.48
CA ASP A 105 -0.11 -1.35 4.68
C ASP A 105 -0.21 0.07 5.29
N THR A 106 -1.39 0.54 5.64
CA THR A 106 -1.59 1.81 6.35
C THR A 106 -1.38 1.72 7.87
N GLY A 107 -0.91 0.59 8.40
CA GLY A 107 -0.63 0.43 9.84
C GLY A 107 0.36 1.45 10.40
N SER A 108 1.22 2.02 9.55
CA SER A 108 2.12 3.12 9.88
C SER A 108 1.39 4.38 10.37
N PHE A 109 0.14 4.65 9.93
CA PHE A 109 -0.69 5.75 10.46
C PHE A 109 -0.94 5.57 11.96
N VAL A 110 -1.31 4.37 12.39
CA VAL A 110 -1.62 4.08 13.80
C VAL A 110 -0.38 4.29 14.68
N LEU A 111 0.78 3.85 14.21
CA LEU A 111 2.05 4.02 14.93
C LEU A 111 2.50 5.49 14.98
N ALA A 112 2.35 6.22 13.87
CA ALA A 112 2.64 7.65 13.82
C ALA A 112 1.72 8.45 14.74
N GLU A 113 0.41 8.17 14.72
CA GLU A 113 -0.59 8.79 15.61
C GLU A 113 -0.32 8.50 17.10
N ALA A 114 0.27 7.34 17.41
CA ALA A 114 0.72 7.00 18.77
C ALA A 114 2.01 7.73 19.19
N GLY A 115 2.65 8.48 18.30
CA GLY A 115 3.91 9.19 18.55
C GLY A 115 5.12 8.26 18.64
N LEU A 116 5.09 7.14 17.92
CA LEU A 116 6.17 6.14 17.97
C LEU A 116 7.29 6.42 16.97
N PHE A 117 7.08 7.32 16.01
CA PHE A 117 8.09 7.75 15.05
C PHE A 117 8.47 9.21 15.29
N ASP A 118 9.69 9.56 14.87
CA ASP A 118 10.17 10.95 14.80
C ASP A 118 10.94 11.17 13.49
N ALA A 119 11.43 12.38 13.26
CA ALA A 119 12.09 12.80 12.02
C ALA A 119 13.38 12.02 11.68
N SER A 120 14.01 11.35 12.66
CA SER A 120 15.22 10.57 12.43
C SER A 120 14.93 9.20 11.81
N HIS A 121 13.69 8.72 11.91
CA HIS A 121 13.29 7.41 11.44
C HIS A 121 12.72 7.49 10.03
N ALA A 122 13.25 6.65 9.13
CA ALA A 122 12.60 6.38 7.85
C ALA A 122 11.47 5.36 8.04
N LEU A 123 10.33 5.61 7.42
CA LEU A 123 9.23 4.67 7.39
C LEU A 123 8.57 4.63 6.01
N THR A 124 7.88 3.54 5.72
CA THR A 124 7.08 3.39 4.51
C THR A 124 5.66 2.91 4.85
N LEU A 125 4.78 2.95 3.86
CA LEU A 125 3.39 2.51 3.90
C LEU A 125 2.90 2.31 2.47
N HIS A 126 1.66 1.84 2.32
CA HIS A 126 1.06 1.67 1.00
C HIS A 126 1.08 2.99 0.20
N TRP A 127 1.60 2.93 -1.03
CA TRP A 127 1.82 4.10 -1.90
C TRP A 127 0.57 4.98 -2.09
N GLU A 128 -0.63 4.39 -2.14
CA GLU A 128 -1.88 5.15 -2.31
C GLU A 128 -2.15 6.11 -1.14
N ALA A 129 -1.70 5.74 0.06
CA ALA A 129 -1.92 6.52 1.28
C ALA A 129 -0.73 7.44 1.62
N LEU A 130 0.36 7.37 0.85
CA LEU A 130 1.61 8.10 1.12
C LEU A 130 1.42 9.61 1.12
N ALA A 131 0.68 10.16 0.14
CA ALA A 131 0.43 11.58 0.05
C ALA A 131 -0.37 12.11 1.26
N ALA A 132 -1.46 11.42 1.61
CA ALA A 132 -2.27 11.77 2.79
C ALA A 132 -1.47 11.64 4.09
N PHE A 133 -0.57 10.66 4.18
CA PHE A 133 0.31 10.51 5.34
C PHE A 133 1.29 11.67 5.45
N GLN A 134 1.92 12.09 4.34
CA GLN A 134 2.87 13.20 4.31
C GLN A 134 2.20 14.53 4.65
N GLU A 135 0.95 14.74 4.21
CA GLU A 135 0.17 15.92 4.58
C GLU A 135 -0.08 15.97 6.10
N ARG A 136 -0.48 14.84 6.70
CA ARG A 136 -0.79 14.76 8.14
C ARG A 136 0.45 14.77 9.03
N TYR A 137 1.54 14.14 8.61
CA TYR A 137 2.77 13.98 9.41
C TYR A 137 4.00 14.51 8.67
N ALA A 138 3.95 15.77 8.23
CA ALA A 138 4.99 16.41 7.42
C ALA A 138 6.41 16.40 8.03
N HIS A 139 6.52 16.19 9.34
CA HIS A 139 7.79 16.10 10.05
C HIS A 139 8.43 14.69 10.00
N LEU A 140 7.69 13.66 9.58
CA LEU A 140 8.18 12.28 9.50
C LEU A 140 8.78 12.01 8.12
N LYS A 141 9.90 11.29 8.11
CA LYS A 141 10.58 10.90 6.88
C LYS A 141 9.94 9.65 6.30
N THR A 142 9.29 9.81 5.14
CA THR A 142 8.67 8.69 4.41
C THR A 142 9.51 8.27 3.21
N THR A 143 9.46 6.98 2.86
CA THR A 143 10.13 6.40 1.68
C THR A 143 9.14 5.59 0.83
N GLN A 144 9.49 5.35 -0.43
CA GLN A 144 8.73 4.49 -1.35
C GLN A 144 9.30 3.06 -1.46
N GLU A 145 10.12 2.67 -0.48
CA GLU A 145 10.65 1.30 -0.40
C GLU A 145 9.54 0.28 -0.13
N LEU A 146 9.77 -1.00 -0.42
CA LEU A 146 8.80 -2.05 -0.06
C LEU A 146 8.61 -2.14 1.46
N PHE A 147 9.70 -2.00 2.21
CA PHE A 147 9.70 -2.02 3.65
C PHE A 147 10.90 -1.26 4.21
N GLU A 148 10.75 -0.71 5.42
CA GLU A 148 11.81 -0.11 6.21
C GLU A 148 12.00 -0.93 7.49
N ILE A 149 13.24 -1.32 7.76
CA ILE A 149 13.61 -2.05 8.98
C ILE A 149 14.65 -1.23 9.72
N ASP A 150 14.26 -0.76 10.90
CA ASP A 150 15.11 -0.14 11.91
C ASP A 150 15.11 -1.03 13.17
N GLU A 151 15.96 -0.72 14.18
CA GLU A 151 16.26 -1.63 15.29
C GLU A 151 15.02 -2.24 15.97
N ARG A 152 14.00 -1.42 16.25
CA ARG A 152 12.74 -1.88 16.88
C ARG A 152 11.50 -1.34 16.18
N ARG A 153 11.65 -0.90 14.93
CA ARG A 153 10.57 -0.35 14.11
C ARG A 153 10.63 -0.91 12.70
N ILE A 154 9.52 -1.48 12.26
CA ILE A 154 9.43 -2.14 10.97
C ILE A 154 8.21 -1.61 10.24
N THR A 155 8.33 -1.09 9.02
CA THR A 155 7.16 -0.67 8.26
C THR A 155 7.17 -1.27 6.86
N CYS A 156 6.01 -1.55 6.31
CA CYS A 156 5.87 -2.27 5.05
C CYS A 156 4.70 -1.71 4.24
N ALA A 157 4.90 -1.64 2.93
CA ALA A 157 3.90 -1.23 1.96
C ALA A 157 2.60 -2.05 2.02
N GLY A 158 2.63 -3.28 2.55
CA GLY A 158 1.50 -4.18 2.59
C GLY A 158 1.42 -5.12 1.38
N GLY A 159 0.28 -5.83 1.27
CA GLY A 159 0.10 -6.86 0.24
C GLY A 159 1.23 -7.89 0.24
N THR A 160 1.70 -8.26 -0.95
CA THR A 160 2.79 -9.24 -1.12
C THR A 160 4.16 -8.73 -0.65
N ALA A 161 4.35 -7.42 -0.48
CA ALA A 161 5.61 -6.89 0.08
C ALA A 161 5.83 -7.37 1.52
N SER A 162 4.76 -7.76 2.21
CA SER A 162 4.83 -8.36 3.54
C SER A 162 5.49 -9.74 3.51
N ILE A 163 5.36 -10.50 2.40
CA ILE A 163 6.09 -11.76 2.23
C ILE A 163 7.58 -11.46 2.16
N ASP A 164 7.97 -10.50 1.31
CA ASP A 164 9.37 -10.12 1.12
C ASP A 164 10.00 -9.62 2.43
N MET A 165 9.30 -8.75 3.16
CA MET A 165 9.72 -8.27 4.47
C MET A 165 9.92 -9.42 5.47
N MET A 166 8.95 -10.33 5.57
CA MET A 166 9.06 -11.44 6.52
C MET A 166 10.17 -12.43 6.12
N LEU A 167 10.38 -12.67 4.83
CA LEU A 167 11.49 -13.49 4.34
C LEU A 167 12.85 -12.84 4.61
N ASP A 168 12.96 -11.51 4.48
CA ASP A 168 14.16 -10.76 4.87
C ASP A 168 14.45 -10.91 6.37
N LEU A 169 13.43 -10.75 7.23
CA LEU A 169 13.56 -10.94 8.68
C LEU A 169 13.97 -12.38 9.05
N ILE A 170 13.35 -13.39 8.42
CA ILE A 170 13.70 -14.80 8.61
C ILE A 170 15.13 -15.06 8.14
N GLY A 171 15.51 -14.54 6.97
CA GLY A 171 16.83 -14.71 6.37
C GLY A 171 17.94 -14.13 7.24
N ARG A 172 17.75 -12.90 7.76
CA ARG A 172 18.69 -12.25 8.69
C ARG A 172 18.92 -13.05 9.96
N ARG A 173 17.89 -13.76 10.44
CA ARG A 173 17.92 -14.45 11.74
C ARG A 173 18.34 -15.91 11.66
N HIS A 174 17.93 -16.61 10.61
CA HIS A 174 18.05 -18.06 10.49
C HIS A 174 18.84 -18.52 9.27
N GLY A 175 19.39 -17.57 8.51
CA GLY A 175 20.19 -17.79 7.32
C GLY A 175 19.35 -17.66 6.03
N PRO A 176 19.99 -17.23 4.93
CA PRO A 176 19.31 -17.02 3.65
C PRO A 176 18.70 -18.31 3.08
N ASP A 177 19.26 -19.47 3.38
CA ASP A 177 18.79 -20.77 2.88
C ASP A 177 17.36 -21.07 3.33
N LEU A 178 17.02 -20.78 4.60
CA LEU A 178 15.66 -21.00 5.10
C LEU A 178 14.66 -20.07 4.39
N ALA A 179 15.03 -18.81 4.19
CA ALA A 179 14.19 -17.85 3.47
C ALA A 179 13.98 -18.28 2.00
N ALA A 180 15.03 -18.78 1.34
CA ALA A 180 14.93 -19.33 -0.01
C ALA A 180 13.98 -20.53 -0.08
N THR A 181 14.12 -21.51 0.82
CA THR A 181 13.22 -22.69 0.87
C THR A 181 11.76 -22.29 1.11
N ILE A 182 11.50 -21.31 1.98
CA ILE A 182 10.13 -20.79 2.18
C ILE A 182 9.61 -20.11 0.91
N SER A 183 10.45 -19.31 0.24
CA SER A 183 10.05 -18.61 -0.99
C SER A 183 9.64 -19.57 -2.12
N GLU A 184 10.30 -20.72 -2.22
CA GLU A 184 9.97 -21.79 -3.18
C GLU A 184 8.58 -22.37 -2.92
N GLN A 185 8.16 -22.51 -1.65
CA GLN A 185 6.81 -22.98 -1.30
C GLN A 185 5.70 -22.01 -1.74
N PHE A 186 6.03 -20.72 -1.87
CA PHE A 186 5.12 -19.70 -2.39
C PHE A 186 5.20 -19.52 -3.90
N VAL A 187 6.02 -20.31 -4.60
CA VAL A 187 6.24 -20.22 -6.06
C VAL A 187 6.67 -18.81 -6.46
N LEU A 188 7.47 -18.15 -5.63
CA LEU A 188 8.03 -16.84 -5.93
C LEU A 188 9.20 -16.98 -6.91
N SER A 189 9.20 -16.16 -7.96
CA SER A 189 10.33 -16.12 -8.90
C SER A 189 11.60 -15.54 -8.27
N ARG A 190 11.43 -14.60 -7.34
CA ARG A 190 12.50 -14.04 -6.50
C ARG A 190 11.90 -13.39 -5.25
N ILE A 191 12.71 -13.29 -4.21
CA ILE A 191 12.43 -12.43 -3.05
C ILE A 191 12.78 -10.99 -3.45
N ARG A 192 11.81 -10.08 -3.34
CA ARG A 192 12.04 -8.66 -3.61
C ARG A 192 12.84 -8.04 -2.47
N GLN A 193 13.77 -7.17 -2.83
CA GLN A 193 14.63 -6.45 -1.89
C GLN A 193 13.90 -5.22 -1.36
N ARG A 194 14.37 -4.68 -0.23
CA ARG A 194 13.90 -3.40 0.32
C ARG A 194 13.78 -2.31 -0.76
N SER A 195 14.83 -2.19 -1.58
CA SER A 195 14.97 -1.18 -2.64
C SER A 195 14.12 -1.42 -3.89
N ASP A 196 13.41 -2.55 -3.98
CA ASP A 196 12.44 -2.75 -5.04
C ASP A 196 11.28 -1.76 -4.85
N ARG A 197 10.64 -1.36 -5.95
CA ARG A 197 9.57 -0.35 -5.91
C ARG A 197 8.21 -0.99 -5.66
N GLN A 198 7.37 -0.34 -4.84
CA GLN A 198 6.00 -0.80 -4.51
C GLN A 198 5.10 -0.90 -5.75
N ARG A 199 5.13 0.15 -6.57
CA ARG A 199 4.42 0.20 -7.83
C ARG A 199 5.37 -0.30 -8.91
N LEU A 200 4.87 -1.16 -9.81
CA LEU A 200 5.57 -1.45 -11.06
C LEU A 200 6.05 -0.12 -11.63
N GLU A 201 7.35 -0.01 -11.86
CA GLU A 201 7.93 1.16 -12.50
C GLU A 201 7.06 1.46 -13.72
N ILE A 202 6.72 2.73 -13.97
CA ILE A 202 5.98 3.14 -15.17
C ILE A 202 6.54 2.43 -16.41
N ALA A 203 7.86 2.21 -16.39
CA ALA A 203 8.57 1.34 -17.29
C ALA A 203 7.97 -0.06 -17.48
N ALA A 204 7.85 -0.85 -16.42
CA ALA A 204 7.29 -2.19 -16.46
C ALA A 204 5.79 -2.20 -16.77
N ARG A 205 5.02 -1.21 -16.28
CA ARG A 205 3.57 -1.15 -16.48
C ARG A 205 3.19 -0.89 -17.95
N TYR A 206 3.93 -0.01 -18.61
CA TYR A 206 3.65 0.39 -19.99
C TYR A 206 4.65 -0.19 -21.00
N GLY A 207 5.56 -1.07 -20.55
CA GLY A 207 6.64 -1.61 -21.38
C GLY A 207 7.63 -0.54 -21.88
N VAL A 208 7.71 0.61 -21.20
CA VAL A 208 8.51 1.76 -21.65
C VAL A 208 9.89 1.77 -21.02
N HIS A 209 10.94 1.96 -21.80
CA HIS A 209 12.31 2.08 -21.25
C HIS A 209 12.86 3.52 -21.38
N ASN A 210 12.10 4.40 -22.05
CA ASN A 210 12.50 5.78 -22.27
C ASN A 210 12.27 6.64 -21.02
N ARG A 211 13.36 7.16 -20.43
CA ARG A 211 13.32 7.98 -19.20
C ARG A 211 12.40 9.20 -19.30
N LYS A 212 12.35 9.88 -20.45
CA LYS A 212 11.48 11.07 -20.63
C LYS A 212 10.01 10.67 -20.63
N LEU A 213 9.67 9.57 -21.28
CA LEU A 213 8.30 9.05 -21.31
C LEU A 213 7.86 8.58 -19.92
N ILE A 214 8.75 7.90 -19.19
CA ILE A 214 8.53 7.50 -17.79
C ILE A 214 8.23 8.73 -16.92
N GLN A 215 9.03 9.78 -17.04
CA GLN A 215 8.85 11.02 -16.28
C GLN A 215 7.53 11.70 -16.63
N VAL A 216 7.18 11.85 -17.92
CA VAL A 216 5.91 12.48 -18.33
C VAL A 216 4.71 11.72 -17.80
N ILE A 217 4.70 10.39 -17.90
CA ILE A 217 3.59 9.58 -17.37
C ILE A 217 3.49 9.76 -15.85
N GLY A 218 4.63 9.84 -15.14
CA GLY A 218 4.64 10.09 -13.70
C GLY A 218 4.06 11.46 -13.35
N THR A 219 4.40 12.50 -14.12
CA THR A 219 3.81 13.83 -13.98
C THR A 219 2.31 13.82 -14.24
N MET A 220 1.86 13.15 -15.30
CA MET A 220 0.44 12.99 -15.62
C MET A 220 -0.32 12.35 -14.45
N GLU A 221 0.24 11.30 -13.85
CA GLU A 221 -0.37 10.61 -12.71
C GLU A 221 -0.42 11.47 -11.44
N HIS A 222 0.52 12.38 -11.23
CA HIS A 222 0.47 13.34 -10.11
C HIS A 222 -0.54 14.46 -10.33
N HIS A 223 -0.85 14.80 -11.58
CA HIS A 223 -1.73 15.91 -11.94
C HIS A 223 -3.08 15.42 -12.50
N MET A 224 -3.75 14.48 -11.83
CA MET A 224 -5.03 13.97 -12.32
C MET A 224 -6.21 14.93 -12.11
N GLU A 225 -6.23 15.66 -11.00
CA GLU A 225 -7.27 16.64 -10.67
C GLU A 225 -7.13 17.93 -11.49
N SER A 226 -5.89 18.36 -11.76
CA SER A 226 -5.58 19.54 -12.56
C SER A 226 -4.66 19.18 -13.73
N PRO A 227 -5.20 18.62 -14.83
CA PRO A 227 -4.41 18.09 -15.93
C PRO A 227 -3.58 19.15 -16.64
N LEU A 228 -2.29 18.85 -16.84
CA LEU A 228 -1.38 19.76 -17.53
C LEU A 228 -1.53 19.67 -19.06
N PRO A 229 -1.46 20.80 -19.78
CA PRO A 229 -1.37 20.81 -21.24
C PRO A 229 -0.14 20.05 -21.75
N SER A 230 -0.24 19.47 -22.95
CA SER A 230 0.89 18.74 -23.57
C SER A 230 2.14 19.60 -23.76
N ASP A 231 1.98 20.91 -23.96
CA ASP A 231 3.09 21.85 -24.07
C ASP A 231 3.85 21.98 -22.74
N THR A 232 3.14 22.03 -21.61
CA THR A 232 3.74 22.05 -20.26
C THR A 232 4.46 20.73 -19.97
N LEU A 233 3.82 19.59 -20.25
CA LEU A 233 4.43 18.26 -20.08
C LEU A 233 5.70 18.10 -20.92
N ALA A 234 5.72 18.65 -22.14
CA ALA A 234 6.90 18.61 -23.01
C ALA A 234 8.05 19.47 -22.45
N GLN A 235 7.74 20.66 -21.94
CA GLN A 235 8.72 21.55 -21.32
C GLN A 235 9.38 20.91 -20.09
N GLU A 236 8.60 20.24 -19.24
CA GLU A 236 9.08 19.61 -18.01
C GLU A 236 10.14 18.52 -18.25
N VAL A 237 10.07 17.84 -19.40
CA VAL A 237 11.06 16.81 -19.79
C VAL A 237 12.05 17.28 -20.87
N GLY A 238 12.08 18.59 -21.14
CA GLY A 238 13.01 19.22 -22.07
C GLY A 238 12.88 18.69 -23.49
N VAL A 239 11.65 18.63 -24.02
CA VAL A 239 11.36 18.28 -25.42
C VAL A 239 10.33 19.25 -26.01
N THR A 240 10.23 19.28 -27.34
CA THR A 240 9.11 19.97 -28.00
C THR A 240 7.86 19.10 -27.98
N ARG A 241 6.68 19.71 -28.10
CA ARG A 241 5.40 18.98 -28.19
C ARG A 241 5.39 17.93 -29.29
N ARG A 242 5.93 18.24 -30.47
CA ARG A 242 6.05 17.29 -31.59
C ARG A 242 6.93 16.09 -31.23
N GLN A 243 8.00 16.30 -30.47
CA GLN A 243 8.84 15.20 -29.98
C GLN A 243 8.11 14.35 -28.95
N LEU A 244 7.32 14.96 -28.06
CA LEU A 244 6.49 14.26 -27.09
C LEU A 244 5.45 13.37 -27.79
N GLU A 245 4.70 13.93 -28.73
CA GLU A 245 3.71 13.19 -29.52
C GLU A 245 4.35 12.00 -30.25
N ARG A 246 5.54 12.18 -30.83
CA ARG A 246 6.29 11.10 -31.46
C ARG A 246 6.73 10.01 -30.46
N LEU A 247 7.13 10.39 -29.24
CA LEU A 247 7.50 9.42 -28.20
C LEU A 247 6.30 8.55 -27.80
N PHE A 248 5.14 9.15 -27.58
CA PHE A 248 3.92 8.42 -27.27
C PHE A 248 3.49 7.52 -28.44
N SER A 249 3.50 8.03 -29.68
CA SER A 249 3.08 7.23 -30.84
C SER A 249 4.02 6.07 -31.14
N SER A 250 5.33 6.27 -31.04
CA SER A 250 6.30 5.22 -31.38
C SER A 250 6.42 4.11 -30.34
N ILE A 251 6.16 4.41 -29.06
CA ILE A 251 6.39 3.46 -27.96
C ILE A 251 5.07 2.88 -27.42
N LEU A 252 4.01 3.69 -27.37
CA LEU A 252 2.73 3.32 -26.75
C LEU A 252 1.59 3.16 -27.76
N ASP A 253 1.86 3.40 -29.05
CA ASP A 253 0.83 3.50 -30.09
C ASP A 253 -0.32 4.44 -29.69
N ASP A 254 0.03 5.51 -28.99
CA ASP A 254 -0.92 6.44 -28.38
C ASP A 254 -0.51 7.90 -28.57
N THR A 255 -1.41 8.83 -28.24
CA THR A 255 -1.08 10.25 -28.15
C THR A 255 -1.03 10.68 -26.68
N PRO A 256 -0.25 11.72 -26.31
CA PRO A 256 -0.19 12.19 -24.93
C PRO A 256 -1.59 12.51 -24.37
N THR A 257 -2.43 13.18 -25.16
CA THR A 257 -3.79 13.57 -24.76
C THR A 257 -4.70 12.36 -24.54
N ARG A 258 -4.71 11.40 -25.47
CA ARG A 258 -5.58 10.21 -25.35
C ARG A 258 -5.13 9.29 -24.21
N PHE A 259 -3.82 9.13 -24.05
CA PHE A 259 -3.24 8.37 -22.94
C PHE A 259 -3.59 9.00 -21.58
N TYR A 260 -3.42 10.32 -21.45
CA TYR A 260 -3.72 11.04 -20.21
C TYR A 260 -5.22 10.99 -19.87
N LEU A 261 -6.07 11.10 -20.88
CA LEU A 261 -7.51 10.90 -20.71
C LEU A 261 -7.83 9.49 -20.18
N ARG A 262 -7.18 8.44 -20.73
CA ARG A 262 -7.36 7.07 -20.26
C ARG A 262 -6.92 6.91 -18.79
N LEU A 263 -5.75 7.43 -18.42
CA LEU A 263 -5.28 7.43 -17.03
C LEU A 263 -6.33 8.00 -16.06
N ARG A 264 -6.92 9.14 -16.42
CA ARG A 264 -7.93 9.82 -15.59
C ARG A 264 -9.24 9.04 -15.53
N LEU A 265 -9.63 8.36 -16.61
CA LEU A 265 -10.82 7.49 -16.63
C LEU A 265 -10.60 6.21 -15.80
N ASP A 266 -9.41 5.62 -15.87
CA ASP A 266 -9.04 4.46 -15.06
C ASP A 266 -9.08 4.82 -13.57
N ARG A 267 -8.52 5.98 -13.19
CA ARG A 267 -8.61 6.49 -11.81
C ARG A 267 -10.06 6.74 -11.37
N ALA A 268 -10.88 7.33 -12.25
CA ALA A 268 -12.29 7.55 -11.95
C ALA A 268 -13.02 6.22 -11.71
N ARG A 269 -12.69 5.17 -12.45
CA ARG A 269 -13.24 3.83 -12.27
C ARG A 269 -12.83 3.22 -10.93
N GLU A 270 -11.57 3.33 -10.54
CA GLU A 270 -11.09 2.92 -9.21
C GLU A 270 -11.88 3.61 -8.10
N LEU A 271 -12.01 4.94 -8.15
CA LEU A 271 -12.78 5.71 -7.16
C LEU A 271 -14.26 5.33 -7.13
N LEU A 272 -14.87 5.04 -8.29
CA LEU A 272 -16.25 4.59 -8.38
C LEU A 272 -16.47 3.24 -7.68
N GLN A 273 -15.46 2.37 -7.70
CA GLN A 273 -15.50 1.00 -7.18
C GLN A 273 -15.09 0.90 -5.70
N GLN A 274 -14.16 1.75 -5.26
CA GLN A 274 -13.54 1.66 -3.93
C GLN A 274 -14.09 2.66 -2.91
N THR A 275 -14.89 3.64 -3.33
CA THR A 275 -15.39 4.72 -2.47
C THR A 275 -16.89 4.98 -2.65
N ASP A 276 -17.49 5.65 -1.67
CA ASP A 276 -18.86 6.16 -1.73
C ASP A 276 -18.98 7.58 -2.35
N MET A 277 -17.91 8.12 -2.93
CA MET A 277 -17.91 9.46 -3.52
C MET A 277 -19.02 9.64 -4.55
N THR A 278 -19.63 10.82 -4.67
CA THR A 278 -20.63 11.05 -5.72
C THR A 278 -19.97 11.08 -7.09
N VAL A 279 -20.73 10.76 -8.16
CA VAL A 279 -20.21 10.86 -9.54
C VAL A 279 -19.69 12.27 -9.85
N ALA A 280 -20.32 13.30 -9.26
CA ALA A 280 -19.87 14.68 -9.39
C ALA A 280 -18.53 14.93 -8.68
N ALA A 281 -18.33 14.40 -7.47
CA ALA A 281 -17.06 14.50 -6.76
C ALA A 281 -15.93 13.77 -7.50
N ILE A 282 -16.22 12.58 -8.06
CA ILE A 282 -15.24 11.81 -8.85
C ILE A 282 -14.88 12.55 -10.15
N CYS A 283 -15.87 13.16 -10.81
CA CYS A 283 -15.66 14.01 -11.98
C CYS A 283 -14.65 15.13 -11.68
N ALA A 284 -14.83 15.84 -10.57
CA ALA A 284 -13.92 16.90 -10.13
C ALA A 284 -12.53 16.35 -9.76
N ALA A 285 -12.46 15.28 -8.95
CA ALA A 285 -11.20 14.68 -8.50
C ALA A 285 -10.35 14.13 -9.67
N CYS A 286 -10.98 13.79 -10.79
CA CYS A 286 -10.29 13.34 -12.01
C CYS A 286 -10.16 14.47 -13.04
N GLY A 287 -10.38 15.74 -12.66
CA GLY A 287 -10.14 16.94 -13.45
C GLY A 287 -11.07 17.16 -14.63
N PHE A 288 -12.27 16.56 -14.63
CA PHE A 288 -13.25 16.75 -15.70
C PHE A 288 -14.11 17.98 -15.41
N GLU A 289 -14.15 18.91 -16.36
CA GLU A 289 -14.90 20.17 -16.24
C GLU A 289 -16.43 19.97 -16.24
N SER A 290 -16.92 18.89 -16.87
CA SER A 290 -18.34 18.64 -17.01
C SER A 290 -18.71 17.18 -16.74
N PRO A 291 -19.67 16.90 -15.84
CA PRO A 291 -20.20 15.56 -15.61
C PRO A 291 -20.76 14.88 -16.87
N SER A 292 -21.33 15.67 -17.78
CA SER A 292 -21.86 15.19 -19.06
C SER A 292 -20.76 14.76 -20.02
N HIS A 293 -19.63 15.47 -20.04
CA HIS A 293 -18.46 15.05 -20.81
C HIS A 293 -17.86 13.79 -20.19
N PHE A 294 -17.62 13.80 -18.87
CA PHE A 294 -17.10 12.65 -18.13
C PHE A 294 -17.90 11.37 -18.40
N SER A 295 -19.23 11.42 -18.24
CA SER A 295 -20.09 10.24 -18.40
C SER A 295 -20.07 9.68 -19.82
N ARG A 296 -20.01 10.54 -20.84
CA ARG A 296 -19.92 10.12 -22.25
C ARG A 296 -18.59 9.43 -22.54
N THR A 297 -17.49 10.05 -22.12
CA THR A 297 -16.15 9.53 -22.40
C THR A 297 -15.86 8.26 -21.60
N TYR A 298 -16.35 8.18 -20.36
CA TYR A 298 -16.30 6.97 -19.54
C TYR A 298 -17.03 5.81 -20.21
N ARG A 299 -18.26 6.05 -20.69
CA ARG A 299 -19.03 5.02 -21.39
C ARG A 299 -18.37 4.60 -22.70
N ALA A 300 -17.77 5.54 -23.43
CA ALA A 300 -17.02 5.22 -24.65
C ALA A 300 -15.82 4.30 -24.35
N GLN A 301 -15.15 4.50 -23.21
CA GLN A 301 -13.98 3.72 -22.80
C GLN A 301 -14.35 2.33 -22.23
N PHE A 302 -15.35 2.26 -21.35
CA PHE A 302 -15.65 1.04 -20.57
C PHE A 302 -16.94 0.32 -20.99
N GLY A 303 -17.71 0.88 -21.93
CA GLY A 303 -18.97 0.31 -22.41
C GLY A 303 -20.17 0.49 -21.45
N ILE A 304 -19.94 1.00 -20.24
CA ILE A 304 -20.94 1.16 -19.18
C ILE A 304 -20.93 2.59 -18.63
N SER A 305 -22.05 3.08 -18.10
CA SER A 305 -22.10 4.41 -17.47
C SER A 305 -21.44 4.38 -16.08
N PRO A 306 -20.85 5.49 -15.60
CA PRO A 306 -20.28 5.58 -14.25
C PRO A 306 -21.20 5.09 -13.15
N ARG A 307 -22.49 5.46 -13.25
CA ARG A 307 -23.52 5.07 -12.27
C ARG A 307 -23.77 3.56 -12.26
N ASN A 308 -23.80 2.93 -13.43
CA ASN A 308 -24.07 1.50 -13.53
C ASN A 308 -22.84 0.66 -13.18
N ASP A 309 -21.63 1.14 -13.50
CA ASP A 309 -20.38 0.44 -13.16
C ASP A 309 -20.20 0.30 -11.64
N ARG A 310 -20.66 1.29 -10.86
CA ARG A 310 -20.74 1.21 -9.39
C ARG A 310 -21.61 0.04 -8.89
N HIS A 311 -22.71 -0.24 -9.57
CA HIS A 311 -23.67 -1.27 -9.16
C HIS A 311 -23.30 -2.68 -9.65
N ALA A 312 -22.41 -2.81 -10.63
CA ALA A 312 -22.02 -4.12 -11.16
C ALA A 312 -21.19 -4.97 -10.17
N LEU A 313 -20.76 -4.40 -9.04
CA LEU A 313 -19.88 -5.02 -8.04
C LEU A 313 -20.47 -5.00 -6.61
N ARG A 314 -21.70 -4.50 -6.42
CA ARG A 314 -22.46 -4.59 -5.17
C ARG A 314 -23.57 -5.62 -5.31
#